data_AF-A0A2M8HBI9-F1
#
_entry.id   AF-A0A2M8HBI9-F1
#
_cell.length_a   1.000
_cell.length_b   1.000
_cell.length_c   1.000
_cell.angle_alpha   90.00
_cell.angle_beta   90.00
_cell.angle_gamma   90.00
#
_symmetry.space_group_name_H-M   'P 1'
#
loop_
_entity.id
_entity.type
_entity.pdbx_description
1 polymer ?
#
loop_
_entity_poly.entity_id
_entity_poly.type
_entity_poly.pdbx_seq_one_letter_code
_entity_poly.pdbx_strand_id
1 'polypeptide(L)'
;MLKDNQLLLALGNHRYELTPAGRRYLTRELMLAEMACAPPEPEEWLQANGWQLGERVNERVLAALYRKGEGNFSPVEQINFEDKGIHLCRDQVLRLRASRPFSLFFSGGTLLDAAPWLQSLGEVALPVRTLGGLGKVLWGEGEFQRVISTDSIGAFAELALPVDALLVWLPPDEPGALQSLAAALPP
;
A
#
# COMPACT_ATOMS: atom_id res chain seq x y z
N MET A 1 29.25 5.76 39.66
CA MET A 1 28.72 4.44 39.27
C MET A 1 29.75 3.52 38.60
N LEU A 2 30.38 3.87 37.47
CA LEU A 2 31.33 2.94 36.80
C LEU A 2 32.68 2.77 37.52
N LYS A 3 33.28 3.85 38.04
CA LYS A 3 34.55 3.79 38.80
C LYS A 3 34.38 3.11 40.16
N ASP A 4 33.26 3.38 40.83
CA ASP A 4 32.97 2.90 42.19
C ASP A 4 32.70 1.38 42.25
N ASN A 5 32.37 0.76 41.10
CA ASN A 5 32.06 -0.67 40.97
C ASN A 5 33.19 -1.48 40.30
N GLN A 6 34.42 -0.98 40.26
CA GLN A 6 35.58 -1.66 39.64
C GLN A 6 35.37 -2.02 38.14
N LEU A 7 34.49 -1.31 37.44
CA LEU A 7 34.22 -1.53 36.01
C LEU A 7 35.23 -0.79 35.11
N LEU A 8 36.02 0.10 35.69
CA LEU A 8 37.07 0.87 35.03
C LEU A 8 38.41 0.68 35.74
N LEU A 9 39.47 0.46 34.98
CA LEU A 9 40.86 0.45 35.41
C LEU A 9 41.49 1.81 35.09
N ALA A 10 42.09 2.46 36.09
CA ALA A 10 42.80 3.72 35.88
C ALA A 10 44.21 3.45 35.33
N LEU A 11 44.55 4.06 34.20
CA LEU A 11 45.86 3.91 33.54
C LEU A 11 46.79 5.13 33.78
N GLY A 12 46.34 6.13 34.56
CA GLY A 12 47.04 7.41 34.79
C GLY A 12 46.53 8.54 33.88
N ASN A 13 46.81 9.81 34.21
CA ASN A 13 46.44 11.02 33.44
C ASN A 13 45.03 10.99 32.81
N HIS A 14 43.99 10.88 33.63
CA HIS A 14 42.58 10.83 33.19
C HIS A 14 42.26 9.75 32.14
N ARG A 15 43.15 8.76 31.93
CA ARG A 15 42.91 7.61 31.06
C ARG A 15 42.34 6.45 31.86
N TYR A 16 41.28 5.87 31.31
CA TYR A 16 40.58 4.74 31.90
C TYR A 16 40.37 3.68 30.83
N GLU A 17 40.48 2.42 31.21
CA GLU A 17 40.13 1.28 30.39
C GLU A 17 38.99 0.50 31.04
N LEU A 18 38.09 -0.07 30.23
CA LEU A 18 37.07 -0.97 30.75
C LEU A 18 37.69 -2.30 31.19
N THR A 19 37.36 -2.72 32.41
CA THR A 19 37.66 -4.09 32.83
C THR A 19 36.82 -5.09 32.02
N PRO A 20 37.17 -6.38 31.99
CA PRO A 20 36.30 -7.41 31.39
C PRO A 20 34.89 -7.44 31.99
N ALA A 21 34.74 -7.11 33.27
CA ALA A 21 33.43 -6.91 33.90
C ALA A 21 32.75 -5.63 33.40
N GLY A 22 33.48 -4.53 33.27
CA GLY A 22 32.97 -3.27 32.71
C GLY A 22 32.50 -3.37 31.27
N ARG A 23 33.21 -4.11 30.40
CA ARG A 23 32.77 -4.37 29.02
C ARG A 23 31.46 -5.14 29.00
N ARG A 24 31.35 -6.23 29.78
CA ARG A 24 30.11 -7.01 29.88
C ARG A 24 28.93 -6.18 30.39
N TYR A 25 29.17 -5.35 31.40
CA TYR A 25 28.16 -4.43 31.92
C TYR A 25 27.72 -3.43 30.85
N LEU A 26 28.65 -2.75 30.18
CA LEU A 26 28.33 -1.76 29.15
C LEU A 26 27.59 -2.39 27.97
N THR A 27 28.01 -3.57 27.49
CA THR A 27 27.31 -4.30 26.42
C THR A 27 25.88 -4.64 26.82
N ARG A 28 25.65 -5.07 28.07
CA ARG A 28 24.30 -5.35 28.59
C ARG A 28 23.45 -4.08 28.64
N GLU A 29 23.98 -2.98 29.16
CA GLU A 29 23.22 -1.72 29.25
C GLU A 29 22.92 -1.13 27.86
N LEU A 30 23.85 -1.25 26.91
CA LEU A 30 23.60 -0.87 25.51
C LEU A 30 22.51 -1.74 24.89
N MET A 31 22.55 -3.06 25.08
CA MET A 31 21.52 -3.98 24.61
C MET A 31 20.14 -3.66 25.23
N LEU A 32 20.10 -3.39 26.53
CA LEU A 32 18.86 -2.99 27.22
C LEU A 32 18.33 -1.64 26.74
N ALA A 33 19.21 -0.67 26.47
CA ALA A 33 18.84 0.62 25.91
C ALA A 33 18.32 0.49 24.48
N GLU A 34 18.94 -0.36 23.65
CA GLU A 34 18.45 -0.70 22.31
C GLU A 34 17.07 -1.35 22.37
N MET A 35 16.84 -2.29 23.30
CA MET A 35 15.53 -2.91 23.50
C MET A 35 14.48 -1.92 24.03
N ALA A 36 14.86 -0.98 24.89
CA ALA A 36 13.95 0.05 25.41
C ALA A 36 13.63 1.14 24.37
N CYS A 37 14.50 1.34 23.38
CA CYS A 37 14.30 2.23 22.24
C CYS A 37 13.81 1.50 20.99
N ALA A 38 13.53 0.20 21.09
CA ALA A 38 12.94 -0.54 19.99
C ALA A 38 11.58 0.11 19.68
N PRO A 39 11.30 0.43 18.40
CA PRO A 39 9.99 0.96 18.05
C PRO A 39 8.93 -0.05 18.53
N PRO A 40 7.81 0.43 19.09
CA PRO A 40 6.71 -0.45 19.47
C PRO A 40 6.33 -1.32 18.28
N GLU A 41 5.86 -2.54 18.55
CA GLU A 41 5.36 -3.41 17.49
C GLU A 41 4.32 -2.61 16.68
N PRO A 42 4.33 -2.67 15.34
CA PRO A 42 3.49 -1.79 14.52
C PRO A 42 2.01 -1.85 14.87
N GLU A 43 1.50 -3.00 15.34
CA GLU A 43 0.15 -3.13 15.90
C GLU A 43 -0.07 -2.24 17.14
N GLU A 44 0.87 -2.26 18.08
CA GLU A 44 0.81 -1.45 19.30
C GLU A 44 0.92 0.04 18.96
N TRP A 45 1.77 0.38 17.98
CA TRP A 45 1.88 1.76 17.49
C TRP A 45 0.57 2.24 16.85
N LEU A 46 -0.04 1.44 15.98
CA LEU A 46 -1.32 1.76 15.36
C LEU A 46 -2.41 1.94 16.42
N GLN A 47 -2.50 1.02 17.39
CA GLN A 47 -3.47 1.10 18.49
C GLN A 47 -3.27 2.34 19.37
N ALA A 48 -2.02 2.64 19.75
CA ALA A 48 -1.69 3.82 20.55
C ALA A 48 -2.05 5.14 19.83
N ASN A 49 -2.02 5.15 18.50
CA ASN A 49 -2.42 6.31 17.69
C ASN A 49 -3.91 6.28 17.29
N GLY A 50 -4.68 5.29 17.77
CA GLY A 50 -6.11 5.14 17.47
C GLY A 50 -6.40 4.74 16.02
N TRP A 51 -5.42 4.21 15.31
CA TRP A 51 -5.57 3.78 13.92
C TRP A 51 -6.03 2.33 13.87
N GLN A 52 -6.99 2.05 13.00
CA GLN A 52 -7.45 0.70 12.71
C GLN A 52 -7.18 0.40 11.24
N LEU A 53 -6.56 -0.76 10.99
CA LEU A 53 -6.45 -1.29 9.64
C LEU A 53 -7.79 -1.92 9.25
N GLY A 54 -8.18 -1.74 7.99
CA GLY A 54 -9.32 -2.45 7.43
C GLY A 54 -9.04 -3.95 7.29
N GLU A 55 -10.10 -4.74 7.10
CA GLU A 55 -10.00 -6.19 6.86
C GLU A 55 -9.06 -6.54 5.70
N ARG A 56 -9.03 -5.69 4.66
CA ARG A 56 -8.09 -5.81 3.54
C ARG A 56 -7.08 -4.67 3.54
N VAL A 57 -5.80 -5.00 3.55
CA VAL A 57 -4.70 -4.03 3.63
C VAL A 57 -3.74 -4.21 2.47
N ASN A 58 -3.39 -3.10 1.80
CA ASN A 58 -2.38 -3.14 0.75
C ASN A 58 -1.03 -3.59 1.34
N GLU A 59 -0.38 -4.57 0.72
CA GLU A 59 0.88 -5.15 1.21
C GLU A 59 1.98 -4.10 1.36
N ARG A 60 2.01 -3.07 0.50
CA ARG A 60 2.98 -1.98 0.57
C ARG A 60 2.70 -1.03 1.70
N VAL A 61 1.42 -0.81 2.05
CA VAL A 61 1.03 -0.05 3.24
C VAL A 61 1.47 -0.80 4.49
N LEU A 62 1.23 -2.11 4.56
CA LEU A 62 1.68 -2.90 5.70
C LEU A 62 3.23 -2.96 5.75
N ALA A 63 3.92 -3.14 4.63
CA ALA A 63 5.38 -3.11 4.59
C ALA A 63 5.96 -1.74 5.00
N ALA A 64 5.30 -0.64 4.65
CA ALA A 64 5.67 0.70 5.10
C ALA A 64 5.61 0.84 6.63
N LEU A 65 4.56 0.28 7.24
CA LEU A 65 4.36 0.32 8.68
C LEU A 65 5.31 -0.61 9.45
N TYR A 66 5.54 -1.83 8.94
CA TYR A 66 6.30 -2.86 9.66
C TYR A 66 7.79 -2.88 9.34
N ARG A 67 8.18 -2.45 8.13
CA ARG A 67 9.53 -2.63 7.61
C ARG A 67 10.10 -1.38 6.94
N LYS A 68 9.51 -0.21 7.21
CA LYS A 68 9.88 1.06 6.57
C LYS A 68 9.84 1.01 5.03
N GLY A 69 8.99 0.14 4.48
CA GLY A 69 8.69 0.07 3.05
C GLY A 69 9.46 -1.00 2.27
N GLU A 70 10.24 -1.86 2.96
CA GLU A 70 11.11 -2.83 2.31
C GLU A 70 10.67 -4.29 2.53
N GLY A 71 10.78 -5.08 1.45
CA GLY A 71 10.66 -6.55 1.48
C GLY A 71 9.24 -7.11 1.52
N ASN A 72 9.06 -8.28 0.91
CA ASN A 72 7.79 -9.01 0.91
C ASN A 72 7.62 -9.83 2.20
N PHE A 73 6.38 -9.99 2.66
CA PHE A 73 6.06 -10.85 3.80
C PHE A 73 6.23 -12.33 3.44
N SER A 74 6.87 -13.09 4.33
CA SER A 74 6.99 -14.54 4.18
C SER A 74 5.63 -15.22 4.37
N PRO A 75 5.43 -16.44 3.84
CA PRO A 75 4.16 -17.16 4.00
C PRO A 75 3.70 -17.31 5.46
N VAL A 76 4.64 -17.49 6.39
CA VAL A 76 4.33 -17.59 7.83
C VAL A 76 3.77 -16.27 8.37
N GLU A 77 4.34 -15.14 7.96
CA GLU A 77 3.84 -13.83 8.37
C GLU A 77 2.47 -13.54 7.76
N GLN A 78 2.25 -13.94 6.51
CA GLN A 78 0.94 -13.80 5.86
C GLN A 78 -0.14 -14.57 6.63
N ILE A 79 0.13 -15.80 7.05
CA ILE A 79 -0.77 -16.59 7.89
C ILE A 79 -1.04 -15.88 9.23
N ASN A 80 0.00 -15.36 9.88
CA ASN A 80 -0.17 -14.63 11.14
C ASN A 80 -1.03 -13.37 10.98
N PHE A 81 -0.97 -12.68 9.84
CA PHE A 81 -1.86 -11.55 9.56
C PHE A 81 -3.30 -12.02 9.35
N GLU A 82 -3.51 -13.10 8.60
CA GLU A 82 -4.83 -13.69 8.37
C GLU A 82 -5.49 -14.13 9.69
N ASP A 83 -4.73 -14.74 10.61
CA ASP A 83 -5.20 -15.12 11.95
C ASP A 83 -5.64 -13.90 12.80
N LYS A 84 -5.06 -12.73 12.53
CA LYS A 84 -5.44 -11.44 13.13
C LYS A 84 -6.55 -10.73 12.35
N GLY A 85 -7.12 -11.35 11.31
CA GLY A 85 -8.17 -10.78 10.46
C GLY A 85 -7.67 -9.74 9.45
N ILE A 86 -6.37 -9.71 9.17
CA ILE A 86 -5.74 -8.83 8.19
C ILE A 86 -5.45 -9.63 6.92
N HIS A 87 -6.17 -9.32 5.85
CA HIS A 87 -5.96 -9.93 4.54
C HIS A 87 -5.12 -9.02 3.65
N LEU A 88 -3.92 -9.49 3.32
CA LEU A 88 -3.02 -8.78 2.42
C LEU A 88 -3.57 -8.75 0.98
N CYS A 89 -3.31 -7.65 0.30
CA CYS A 89 -3.63 -7.50 -1.11
C CYS A 89 -2.58 -6.63 -1.80
N ARG A 90 -2.29 -6.94 -3.07
CA ARG A 90 -1.41 -6.11 -3.89
C ARG A 90 -2.04 -4.77 -4.23
N ASP A 91 -3.36 -4.82 -4.45
CA ASP A 91 -4.25 -3.71 -4.75
C ASP A 91 -3.63 -2.68 -5.68
N GLN A 92 -3.38 -3.15 -6.89
CA GLN A 92 -2.82 -2.32 -7.93
C GLN A 92 -3.84 -1.27 -8.36
N VAL A 93 -3.37 -0.24 -9.06
CA VAL A 93 -4.22 0.84 -9.53
C VAL A 93 -4.74 0.52 -10.92
N LEU A 94 -6.05 0.63 -11.11
CA LEU A 94 -6.73 0.74 -12.39
C LEU A 94 -6.85 2.22 -12.72
N ARG A 95 -6.46 2.65 -13.93
CA ARG A 95 -6.71 4.03 -14.39
C ARG A 95 -7.59 4.01 -15.63
N LEU A 96 -8.58 4.89 -15.64
CA LEU A 96 -9.59 5.00 -16.68
C LEU A 96 -9.55 6.40 -17.26
N ARG A 97 -9.57 6.51 -18.59
CA ARG A 97 -9.71 7.77 -19.32
C ARG A 97 -10.78 7.64 -20.38
N ALA A 98 -11.55 8.71 -20.57
CA ALA A 98 -12.51 8.83 -21.66
C ALA A 98 -12.65 10.31 -22.05
N SER A 99 -12.99 10.56 -23.31
CA SER A 99 -13.33 11.91 -23.78
C SER A 99 -14.72 12.37 -23.32
N ARG A 100 -15.54 11.45 -22.82
CA ARG A 100 -16.89 11.71 -22.33
C ARG A 100 -17.03 11.28 -20.87
N PRO A 101 -17.89 11.96 -20.10
CA PRO A 101 -18.22 11.53 -18.76
C PRO A 101 -18.95 10.18 -18.80
N PHE A 102 -18.67 9.36 -17.79
CA PHE A 102 -19.35 8.11 -17.53
C PHE A 102 -19.55 7.97 -16.01
N SER A 103 -20.27 6.94 -15.59
CA SER A 103 -20.39 6.60 -14.17
C SER A 103 -20.16 5.11 -13.97
N LEU A 104 -19.69 4.75 -12.78
CA LEU A 104 -19.51 3.36 -12.38
C LEU A 104 -20.56 3.00 -11.35
N PHE A 105 -21.37 2.00 -11.66
CA PHE A 105 -22.39 1.48 -10.77
C PHE A 105 -21.90 0.18 -10.13
N PHE A 106 -21.80 0.18 -8.80
CA PHE A 106 -21.36 -0.97 -8.03
C PHE A 106 -22.55 -1.77 -7.49
N SER A 107 -22.39 -3.08 -7.37
CA SER A 107 -23.42 -4.03 -6.91
C SER A 107 -23.97 -3.71 -5.51
N GLY A 108 -23.21 -2.98 -4.68
CA GLY A 108 -23.67 -2.44 -3.40
C GLY A 108 -24.58 -1.20 -3.50
N GLY A 109 -25.02 -0.81 -4.70
CA GLY A 109 -25.88 0.37 -4.92
C GLY A 109 -25.13 1.70 -4.94
N THR A 110 -23.79 1.68 -4.87
CA THR A 110 -22.96 2.89 -4.94
C THR A 110 -22.79 3.31 -6.40
N LEU A 111 -22.97 4.60 -6.66
CA LEU A 111 -22.70 5.22 -7.96
C LEU A 111 -21.49 6.16 -7.82
N LEU A 112 -20.47 5.94 -8.63
CA LEU A 112 -19.35 6.87 -8.78
C LEU A 112 -19.54 7.66 -10.08
N ASP A 113 -19.76 8.96 -9.96
CA ASP A 113 -19.74 9.88 -11.09
C ASP A 113 -18.29 10.23 -11.44
N ALA A 114 -17.84 9.86 -12.65
CA ALA A 114 -16.48 10.11 -13.12
C ALA A 114 -16.29 11.55 -13.62
N ALA A 115 -17.37 12.30 -13.90
CA ALA A 115 -17.27 13.59 -14.57
C ALA A 115 -16.34 14.59 -13.85
N PRO A 116 -16.41 14.79 -12.51
CA PRO A 116 -15.54 15.73 -11.83
C PRO A 116 -14.05 15.35 -11.92
N TRP A 117 -13.77 14.05 -11.89
CA TRP A 117 -12.42 13.50 -11.96
C TRP A 117 -11.83 13.62 -13.36
N LEU A 118 -12.61 13.27 -14.39
CA LEU A 118 -12.20 13.43 -15.78
C LEU A 118 -11.99 14.90 -16.13
N GLN A 119 -12.83 15.81 -15.62
CA GLN A 119 -12.67 17.25 -15.86
C GLN A 119 -11.43 17.82 -15.17
N SER A 120 -11.14 17.38 -13.93
CA SER A 120 -10.08 17.99 -13.12
C SER A 120 -8.71 17.33 -13.33
N LEU A 121 -8.69 16.01 -13.52
CA LEU A 121 -7.48 15.18 -13.58
C LEU A 121 -7.27 14.53 -14.95
N GLY A 122 -8.29 14.52 -15.80
CA GLY A 122 -8.25 13.82 -17.09
C GLY A 122 -8.46 12.31 -16.99
N GLU A 123 -8.66 11.77 -15.79
CA GLU A 123 -8.76 10.34 -15.52
C GLU A 123 -9.52 10.01 -14.23
N VAL A 124 -9.86 8.74 -14.06
CA VAL A 124 -10.29 8.13 -12.80
C VAL A 124 -9.29 7.06 -12.41
N ALA A 125 -8.74 7.12 -11.20
CA ALA A 125 -7.88 6.10 -10.65
C ALA A 125 -8.62 5.35 -9.53
N LEU A 126 -8.64 4.02 -9.61
CA LEU A 126 -9.35 3.16 -8.66
C LEU A 126 -8.45 1.99 -8.25
N PRO A 127 -8.60 1.49 -7.02
CA PRO A 127 -8.06 0.19 -6.63
C PRO A 127 -8.63 -0.93 -7.52
N VAL A 128 -7.81 -1.83 -8.09
CA VAL A 128 -8.28 -2.94 -8.95
C VAL A 128 -9.34 -3.79 -8.24
N ARG A 129 -9.25 -3.94 -6.91
CA ARG A 129 -10.24 -4.69 -6.11
C ARG A 129 -11.68 -4.19 -6.30
N THR A 130 -11.89 -2.92 -6.68
CA THR A 130 -13.24 -2.36 -6.85
C THR A 130 -13.97 -3.00 -8.03
N LEU A 131 -13.23 -3.59 -8.98
CA LEU A 131 -13.83 -4.31 -10.11
C LEU A 131 -14.66 -5.52 -9.67
N GLY A 132 -14.33 -6.15 -8.53
CA GLY A 132 -15.13 -7.26 -8.00
C GLY A 132 -16.56 -6.86 -7.61
N GLY A 133 -16.79 -5.57 -7.35
CA GLY A 133 -18.11 -5.00 -7.09
C GLY A 133 -18.68 -4.21 -8.28
N LEU A 134 -17.95 -4.08 -9.39
CA LEU A 134 -18.41 -3.28 -10.51
C LEU A 134 -19.53 -4.01 -11.25
N GLY A 135 -20.73 -3.45 -11.21
CA GLY A 135 -21.91 -4.02 -11.87
C GLY A 135 -22.06 -3.51 -13.29
N LYS A 136 -21.99 -2.19 -13.49
CA LYS A 136 -22.16 -1.55 -14.81
C LYS A 136 -21.32 -0.29 -14.95
N VAL A 137 -20.86 -0.05 -16.18
CA VAL A 137 -20.37 1.25 -16.63
C VAL A 137 -21.53 1.95 -17.34
N LEU A 138 -22.01 3.03 -16.75
CA LEU A 138 -23.05 3.87 -17.32
C LEU A 138 -22.36 4.88 -18.24
N TRP A 139 -22.36 4.59 -19.53
CA TRP A 139 -21.86 5.53 -20.53
C TRP A 139 -22.83 6.71 -20.65
N GLY A 140 -22.29 7.92 -20.76
CA GLY A 140 -23.09 9.14 -20.95
C GLY A 140 -23.72 9.20 -22.34
N GLU A 141 -23.85 10.40 -22.89
CA GLU A 141 -24.46 10.58 -24.21
C GLU A 141 -23.65 9.92 -25.34
N GLY A 142 -24.34 9.23 -26.23
CA GLY A 142 -23.82 8.58 -27.44
C GLY A 142 -23.47 7.10 -27.27
N GLU A 143 -22.97 6.48 -28.33
CA GLU A 143 -22.69 5.04 -28.34
C GLU A 143 -21.27 4.73 -27.85
N PHE A 144 -21.18 3.74 -26.97
CA PHE A 144 -19.93 3.10 -26.62
C PHE A 144 -19.57 2.07 -27.70
N GLN A 145 -18.31 2.02 -28.13
CA GLN A 145 -17.89 1.13 -29.23
C GLN A 145 -16.70 0.24 -28.86
N ARG A 146 -15.80 0.70 -27.98
CA ARG A 146 -14.55 -0.04 -27.72
C ARG A 146 -13.88 0.28 -26.39
N VAL A 147 -13.14 -0.71 -25.91
CA VAL A 147 -12.11 -0.54 -24.88
C VAL A 147 -10.75 -0.55 -25.55
N ILE A 148 -9.88 0.35 -25.12
CA ILE A 148 -8.46 0.33 -25.44
C ILE A 148 -7.74 0.04 -24.13
N SER A 149 -6.96 -1.04 -24.05
CA SER A 149 -6.13 -1.36 -22.88
C SER A 149 -4.65 -1.13 -23.19
N THR A 150 -3.90 -0.70 -22.19
CA THR A 150 -2.45 -0.57 -22.28
C THR A 150 -1.81 -0.77 -20.91
N ASP A 151 -0.61 -1.33 -20.88
CA ASP A 151 0.29 -1.38 -19.72
C ASP A 151 1.32 -0.23 -19.74
N SER A 152 1.43 0.50 -20.86
CA SER A 152 2.34 1.63 -21.03
C SER A 152 1.75 2.92 -20.48
N ILE A 153 2.40 3.48 -19.47
CA ILE A 153 1.96 4.73 -18.85
C ILE A 153 2.04 5.92 -19.81
N GLY A 154 3.04 5.93 -20.69
CA GLY A 154 3.20 6.99 -21.69
C GLY A 154 2.09 6.93 -22.74
N ALA A 155 1.76 5.72 -23.23
CA ALA A 155 0.61 5.55 -24.12
C ALA A 155 -0.69 5.95 -23.42
N PHE A 156 -0.86 5.55 -22.15
CA PHE A 156 -2.02 5.92 -21.38
C PHE A 156 -2.18 7.44 -21.22
N ALA A 157 -1.09 8.19 -21.08
CA ALA A 157 -1.12 9.65 -20.89
C ALA A 157 -1.33 10.41 -22.19
N GLU A 158 -0.72 9.98 -23.30
CA GLU A 158 -0.65 10.76 -24.54
C GLU A 158 -1.69 10.36 -25.59
N LEU A 159 -2.29 9.16 -25.50
CA LEU A 159 -3.22 8.69 -26.52
C LEU A 159 -4.43 9.63 -26.62
N ALA A 160 -4.63 10.21 -27.80
CA ALA A 160 -5.83 10.97 -28.13
C ALA A 160 -7.04 10.03 -28.08
N LEU A 161 -8.01 10.37 -27.25
CA LEU A 161 -9.14 9.50 -26.93
C LEU A 161 -10.29 9.69 -27.92
N PRO A 162 -10.69 8.63 -28.65
CA PRO A 162 -11.94 8.64 -29.39
C PRO A 162 -13.12 8.89 -28.46
N VAL A 163 -14.17 9.50 -29.01
CA VAL A 163 -15.37 9.90 -28.25
C VAL A 163 -16.20 8.69 -27.78
N ASP A 164 -15.98 7.55 -28.43
CA ASP A 164 -16.68 6.27 -28.28
C ASP A 164 -15.85 5.20 -27.56
N ALA A 165 -14.74 5.59 -26.92
CA ALA A 165 -13.77 4.67 -26.34
C ALA A 165 -13.49 4.94 -24.86
N LEU A 166 -13.32 3.85 -24.11
CA LEU A 166 -12.71 3.86 -22.78
C LEU A 166 -11.26 3.38 -22.88
N LEU A 167 -10.31 4.24 -22.49
CA LEU A 167 -8.91 3.87 -22.35
C LEU A 167 -8.64 3.40 -20.92
N VAL A 168 -8.00 2.25 -20.81
CA VAL A 168 -7.77 1.55 -19.56
C VAL A 168 -6.29 1.28 -19.42
N TRP A 169 -5.70 1.80 -18.34
CA TRP A 169 -4.40 1.34 -17.89
C TRP A 169 -4.58 0.34 -16.76
N LEU A 170 -4.03 -0.84 -16.99
CA LEU A 170 -4.03 -1.97 -16.07
C LEU A 170 -2.61 -2.53 -16.02
N PRO A 171 -2.02 -2.69 -14.84
CA PRO A 171 -0.74 -3.36 -14.73
C PRO A 171 -0.87 -4.85 -15.12
N PRO A 172 0.17 -5.43 -15.73
CA PRO A 172 0.11 -6.77 -16.32
C PRO A 172 -0.08 -7.90 -15.30
N ASP A 173 0.16 -7.62 -14.02
CA ASP A 173 0.20 -8.62 -12.94
C ASP A 173 -1.18 -8.95 -12.34
N GLU A 174 -2.29 -8.44 -12.91
CA GLU A 174 -3.68 -8.76 -12.52
C GLU A 174 -4.46 -9.45 -13.66
N PRO A 175 -4.21 -10.75 -13.92
CA PRO A 175 -4.97 -11.48 -14.91
C PRO A 175 -6.46 -11.52 -14.54
N GLY A 176 -7.32 -11.06 -15.45
CA GLY A 176 -8.79 -11.07 -15.29
C GLY A 176 -9.42 -9.74 -14.92
N ALA A 177 -8.66 -8.74 -14.46
CA ALA A 177 -9.18 -7.41 -14.16
C ALA A 177 -9.88 -6.77 -15.38
N LEU A 178 -9.26 -6.89 -16.57
CA LEU A 178 -9.87 -6.39 -17.80
C LEU A 178 -11.19 -7.11 -18.15
N GLN A 179 -11.33 -8.40 -17.79
CA GLN A 179 -12.54 -9.17 -18.08
C GLN A 179 -13.70 -8.71 -17.20
N SER A 180 -13.46 -8.47 -15.91
CA SER A 180 -14.46 -7.88 -15.01
C SER A 180 -14.92 -6.51 -15.49
N LEU A 181 -13.99 -5.66 -15.93
CA LEU A 181 -14.34 -4.37 -16.52
C LEU A 181 -15.14 -4.54 -17.82
N ALA A 182 -14.69 -5.41 -18.72
CA ALA A 182 -15.35 -5.66 -19.99
C ALA A 182 -16.80 -6.17 -19.82
N ALA A 183 -17.02 -7.03 -18.83
CA ALA A 183 -18.36 -7.55 -18.50
C ALA A 183 -19.32 -6.47 -17.99
N ALA A 184 -18.81 -5.35 -17.47
CA ALA A 184 -19.62 -4.24 -16.97
C ALA A 184 -19.95 -3.19 -18.04
N LEU A 185 -19.35 -3.26 -19.23
CA LEU A 185 -19.54 -2.24 -20.25
C LEU A 185 -20.93 -2.30 -20.89
N PRO A 186 -21.39 -1.18 -21.47
CA PRO A 186 -22.54 -1.20 -22.35
C PRO A 186 -22.34 -2.22 -23.49
N PRO A 187 -23.44 -2.83 -23.97
CA PRO A 187 -23.39 -3.73 -25.12
C PRO A 187 -22.94 -3.01 -26.40
#